data_AF-A0A448YPY5-F1
#
_entry.id   AF-A0A448YPY5-F1
#
_cell.length_a   1.000
_cell.length_b   1.000
_cell.length_c   1.000
_cell.angle_alpha   90.00
_cell.angle_beta   90.00
_cell.angle_gamma   90.00
#
_symmetry.space_group_name_H-M   'P 1'
#
loop_
_entity.id
_entity.type
_entity.pdbx_description
1 polymer ?
#
loop_
_entity_poly.entity_id
_entity_poly.type
_entity_poly.pdbx_seq_one_letter_code
_entity_poly.pdbx_strand_id
1 'polypeptide(L)'
;MQVIKRRIPGERDQTNSIQDRFPSSWHFEQEAVPTLLPRPGVPEPNKLALAKMYQLLKLKKEPELIYEAEPHKLYFVFCYAFAFVFIIYAVNALSIGWDLTNRMFESNDNNLAGWKLDLEYVMHAVIVVVLGCLPLGIGFGFLGLPTRLIRRIWYLPAGAGRQAYVRFTTHPLLPNRPTPVRTMPIGTLQKSISAKIYSGKGFYGVNDSSFFFFLRENGKRIPFIADRKGFFWGDGRLFDLIFSNDTVDEVENSKKIDEAYGDMLKERRSKEQEMKKQYGFGWRTKAAGKLMIDDVTKIKDMLTQESEVAVRDEPQKEAEKVTKRDRKKAASKKVAHKPSKHAQSRKAEAPQGGSKENHRL
;
A
#
# COMPACT_ATOMS: atom_id res chain seq x y z
N MET A 1 30.82 -18.10 21.46
CA MET A 1 29.90 -16.98 21.79
C MET A 1 29.30 -16.26 20.58
N GLN A 2 30.05 -15.97 19.50
CA GLN A 2 29.51 -15.22 18.33
C GLN A 2 28.32 -15.91 17.62
N VAL A 3 28.29 -17.25 17.58
CA VAL A 3 27.19 -18.02 16.94
C VAL A 3 25.86 -17.91 17.71
N ILE A 4 25.93 -17.81 19.05
CA ILE A 4 24.74 -17.70 19.91
C ILE A 4 24.14 -16.30 19.81
N LYS A 5 24.96 -15.24 19.82
CA LYS A 5 24.51 -13.84 19.63
C LYS A 5 23.76 -13.63 18.31
N ARG A 6 24.11 -14.37 17.25
CA ARG A 6 23.40 -14.32 15.96
C ARG A 6 21.97 -14.85 16.01
N ARG A 7 21.65 -15.66 17.02
CA ARG A 7 20.34 -16.30 17.25
C ARG A 7 19.50 -15.58 18.31
N ILE A 8 20.04 -14.54 18.94
CA ILE A 8 19.31 -13.74 19.93
C ILE A 8 18.75 -12.50 19.23
N PRO A 9 17.43 -12.27 19.28
CA PRO A 9 16.81 -11.06 18.75
C PRO A 9 17.40 -9.80 19.36
N GLY A 10 17.71 -8.81 18.53
CA GLY A 10 18.21 -7.49 18.91
C GLY A 10 19.71 -7.40 19.07
N GLU A 11 20.42 -8.52 19.28
CA GLU A 11 21.87 -8.54 19.53
C GLU A 11 22.72 -8.64 18.27
N ARG A 12 22.12 -9.05 17.14
CA ARG A 12 22.85 -9.14 15.87
C ARG A 12 23.08 -7.74 15.29
N ASP A 13 24.32 -7.40 14.96
CA ASP A 13 24.58 -6.19 14.20
C ASP A 13 23.96 -6.30 12.79
N GLN A 14 23.17 -5.29 12.42
CA GLN A 14 22.58 -5.22 11.08
C GLN A 14 23.63 -4.75 10.08
N THR A 15 24.39 -5.70 9.55
CA THR A 15 25.27 -5.44 8.42
C THR A 15 24.44 -5.24 7.14
N ASN A 16 24.91 -4.34 6.28
CA ASN A 16 24.31 -4.03 4.97
C ASN A 16 25.19 -4.55 3.83
N SER A 17 26.06 -5.52 4.12
CA SER A 17 27.01 -6.05 3.17
C SER A 17 26.30 -6.81 2.05
N ILE A 18 26.96 -6.94 0.90
CA ILE A 18 26.47 -7.78 -0.20
C ILE A 18 26.36 -9.24 0.26
N GLN A 19 27.29 -9.70 1.09
CA GLN A 19 27.32 -11.06 1.62
C GLN A 19 26.08 -11.42 2.45
N ASP A 20 25.47 -10.43 3.12
CA ASP A 20 24.22 -10.66 3.88
C ASP A 20 22.98 -10.80 3.00
N ARG A 21 23.06 -10.35 1.74
CA ARG A 21 21.95 -10.42 0.78
C ARG A 21 21.93 -11.73 0.00
N PHE A 22 23.07 -12.42 -0.08
CA PHE A 22 23.19 -13.67 -0.84
C PHE A 22 23.29 -14.89 0.10
N PRO A 23 22.67 -16.02 -0.28
CA PRO A 23 22.86 -17.29 0.42
C PRO A 23 24.35 -17.63 0.46
N SER A 24 24.83 -17.96 1.67
CA SER A 24 26.23 -18.35 1.88
C SER A 24 26.53 -19.75 1.34
N SER A 25 25.48 -20.54 1.10
CA SER A 25 25.52 -21.90 0.57
C SER A 25 24.46 -22.04 -0.52
N TRP A 26 24.76 -22.82 -1.57
CA TRP A 26 23.78 -23.16 -2.61
C TRP A 26 22.75 -24.19 -2.14
N HIS A 27 22.99 -24.80 -0.98
CA HIS A 27 22.00 -25.59 -0.27
C HIS A 27 21.01 -24.62 0.37
N PHE A 28 19.87 -24.45 -0.30
CA PHE A 28 18.68 -23.77 0.21
C PHE A 28 18.08 -24.61 1.34
N GLU A 29 18.81 -24.74 2.44
CA GLU A 29 18.32 -25.45 3.61
C GLU A 29 17.03 -24.79 4.07
N GLN A 30 16.04 -25.62 4.40
CA GLN A 30 14.82 -25.16 5.02
C GLN A 30 15.20 -24.55 6.37
N GLU A 31 15.29 -23.22 6.42
CA GLU A 31 15.19 -22.42 7.65
C GLU A 31 13.74 -22.56 8.17
N ALA A 32 13.33 -23.78 8.53
CA ALA A 32 11.97 -24.14 8.94
C ALA A 32 11.75 -23.95 10.44
N VAL A 33 12.84 -23.85 11.21
CA VAL A 33 12.79 -23.55 12.64
C VAL A 33 13.17 -22.08 12.80
N PRO A 34 12.38 -21.26 13.51
CA PRO A 34 12.81 -19.91 13.88
C PRO A 34 14.15 -20.05 14.61
N THR A 35 15.21 -19.61 13.96
CA THR A 35 16.57 -19.62 14.50
C THR A 35 16.71 -18.63 15.65
N LEU A 36 15.75 -17.72 15.79
CA LEU A 36 15.65 -16.72 16.84
C LEU A 36 14.93 -17.28 18.06
N LEU A 37 15.68 -17.42 19.16
CA LEU A 37 15.15 -17.82 20.45
C LEU A 37 14.36 -16.66 21.10
N PRO A 38 13.36 -16.95 21.95
CA PRO A 38 12.70 -15.90 22.72
C PRO A 38 13.73 -15.17 23.58
N ARG A 39 13.73 -13.83 23.50
CA ARG A 39 14.60 -12.98 24.30
C ARG A 39 14.22 -13.11 25.79
N PRO A 40 15.19 -13.22 26.72
CA PRO A 40 14.90 -13.22 28.15
C PRO A 40 14.14 -11.95 28.55
N GLY A 41 13.03 -12.11 29.29
CA GLY A 41 12.16 -11.01 29.70
C GLY A 41 11.00 -10.67 28.76
N VAL A 42 10.87 -11.40 27.64
CA VAL A 42 9.70 -11.35 26.75
C VAL A 42 8.70 -12.43 27.18
N PRO A 43 7.38 -12.13 27.19
CA PRO A 43 6.37 -13.14 27.50
C PRO A 43 6.48 -14.34 26.56
N GLU A 44 6.34 -15.54 27.12
CA GLU A 44 6.31 -16.74 26.29
C GLU A 44 5.05 -16.79 25.42
N PRO A 45 5.15 -17.27 24.17
CA PRO A 45 4.00 -17.37 23.27
C PRO A 45 2.90 -18.24 23.87
N ASN A 46 1.63 -17.86 23.65
CA ASN A 46 0.44 -18.60 24.08
C ASN A 46 0.25 -18.85 25.60
N LYS A 47 1.14 -18.38 26.47
CA LYS A 47 0.98 -18.56 27.94
C LYS A 47 0.17 -17.47 28.63
N LEU A 48 0.12 -16.27 28.05
CA LEU A 48 -0.56 -15.10 28.63
C LEU A 48 -1.79 -14.70 27.80
N ALA A 49 -2.80 -14.14 28.47
CA ALA A 49 -3.94 -13.52 27.82
C ALA A 49 -3.51 -12.25 27.05
N LEU A 50 -4.18 -11.93 25.94
CA LEU A 50 -3.80 -10.84 25.04
C LEU A 50 -3.86 -9.49 25.76
N ALA A 51 -4.91 -9.30 26.58
CA ALA A 51 -5.07 -8.09 27.40
C ALA A 51 -3.85 -7.84 28.30
N LYS A 52 -3.38 -8.88 29.02
CA LYS A 52 -2.22 -8.80 29.91
C LYS A 52 -0.94 -8.55 29.13
N MET A 53 -0.76 -9.20 27.98
CA MET A 53 0.40 -8.97 27.11
C MET A 53 0.48 -7.53 26.61
N TYR A 54 -0.65 -6.97 26.16
CA TYR A 54 -0.72 -5.61 25.67
C TYR A 54 -0.47 -4.57 26.78
N GLN A 55 -0.99 -4.82 27.99
CA GLN A 55 -0.68 -4.02 29.17
C GLN A 55 0.82 -4.05 29.50
N LEU A 56 1.45 -5.23 29.48
CA LEU A 56 2.89 -5.36 29.72
C LEU A 56 3.72 -4.59 28.70
N LEU A 57 3.32 -4.60 27.42
CA LEU A 57 3.99 -3.82 26.39
C LEU A 57 3.86 -2.31 26.65
N LYS A 58 2.66 -1.84 27.02
CA LYS A 58 2.40 -0.43 27.35
C LYS A 58 3.17 0.06 28.58
N LEU A 59 3.44 -0.82 29.54
CA LEU A 59 4.16 -0.48 30.77
C LEU A 59 5.67 -0.34 30.57
N LYS A 60 6.22 -0.79 29.44
CA LYS A 60 7.64 -0.61 29.12
C LYS A 60 7.95 0.88 29.00
N LYS A 61 9.04 1.32 29.64
CA LYS A 61 9.53 2.71 29.56
C LYS A 61 10.57 2.91 28.46
N GLU A 62 11.26 1.84 28.09
CA GLU A 62 12.30 1.84 27.07
C GLU A 62 11.76 1.32 25.73
N PRO A 63 12.37 1.71 24.60
CA PRO A 63 12.02 1.15 23.29
C PRO A 63 12.21 -0.37 23.28
N GLU A 64 11.14 -1.10 22.97
CA GLU A 64 11.14 -2.55 22.99
C GLU A 64 11.14 -3.10 21.57
N LEU A 65 12.03 -4.07 21.29
CA LEU A 65 12.02 -4.78 20.02
C LEU A 65 10.82 -5.70 19.99
N ILE A 66 9.85 -5.41 19.12
CA ILE A 66 8.66 -6.25 18.98
C ILE A 66 8.85 -7.30 17.89
N TYR A 67 9.57 -6.98 16.82
CA TYR A 67 9.76 -7.89 15.70
C TYR A 67 11.17 -7.82 15.14
N GLU A 68 11.71 -8.97 14.81
CA GLU A 68 12.92 -9.09 14.02
C GLU A 68 12.80 -10.23 13.01
N ALA A 69 13.08 -9.90 11.76
CA ALA A 69 13.00 -10.82 10.66
C ALA A 69 14.31 -11.60 10.50
N GLU A 70 14.21 -12.85 10.05
CA GLU A 70 15.37 -13.64 9.66
C GLU A 70 16.02 -13.09 8.37
N PRO A 71 17.30 -13.41 8.10
CA PRO A 71 17.95 -12.95 6.88
C PRO A 71 17.26 -13.49 5.61
N HIS A 72 16.54 -12.64 4.88
CA HIS A 72 15.74 -12.99 3.70
C HIS A 72 16.53 -13.28 2.41
N LYS A 73 17.59 -14.08 2.49
CA LYS A 73 18.53 -14.29 1.38
C LYS A 73 17.84 -14.80 0.11
N LEU A 74 16.89 -15.75 0.25
CA LEU A 74 16.13 -16.28 -0.89
C LEU A 74 15.25 -15.21 -1.55
N TYR A 75 14.66 -14.30 -0.75
CA TYR A 75 13.86 -13.20 -1.26
C TYR A 75 14.68 -12.25 -2.13
N PHE A 76 15.92 -11.94 -1.72
CA PHE A 76 16.83 -11.13 -2.54
C PHE A 76 17.20 -11.80 -3.85
N VAL A 77 17.54 -13.09 -3.81
CA VAL A 77 17.86 -13.86 -5.02
C VAL A 77 16.67 -13.86 -5.97
N PHE A 78 15.46 -14.09 -5.47
CA PHE A 78 14.24 -14.02 -6.26
C PHE A 78 14.06 -12.63 -6.90
N CYS A 79 14.15 -11.55 -6.12
CA CYS A 79 13.98 -10.18 -6.64
C CYS A 79 15.02 -9.85 -7.73
N TYR A 80 16.29 -10.20 -7.52
CA TYR A 80 17.35 -9.92 -8.48
C TYR A 80 17.24 -10.80 -9.73
N ALA A 81 16.88 -12.08 -9.60
CA ALA A 81 16.69 -12.96 -10.74
C ALA A 81 15.53 -12.49 -11.62
N PHE A 82 14.37 -12.17 -11.04
CA PHE A 82 13.23 -11.64 -11.79
C PHE A 82 13.53 -10.29 -12.42
N ALA A 83 14.19 -9.38 -11.70
CA ALA A 83 14.64 -8.11 -12.27
C ALA A 83 15.52 -8.32 -13.51
N PHE A 84 16.51 -9.20 -13.41
CA PHE A 84 17.42 -9.51 -14.50
C PHE A 84 16.71 -10.10 -15.72
N VAL A 85 15.83 -11.07 -15.50
CA VAL A 85 15.01 -11.69 -16.56
C VAL A 85 14.18 -10.64 -17.29
N PHE A 86 13.45 -9.79 -16.55
CA PHE A 86 12.62 -8.76 -17.16
C PHE A 86 13.42 -7.69 -17.91
N ILE A 87 14.61 -7.33 -17.42
CA ILE A 87 15.52 -6.41 -18.12
C ILE A 87 16.01 -7.03 -19.43
N ILE A 88 16.41 -8.31 -19.43
CA ILE A 88 16.79 -9.00 -20.67
C ILE A 88 15.62 -9.05 -21.66
N TYR A 89 14.43 -9.41 -21.19
CA TYR A 89 13.24 -9.40 -22.04
C TYR A 89 12.95 -8.02 -22.62
N ALA A 90 13.13 -6.94 -21.84
CA ALA A 90 12.98 -5.58 -22.32
C ALA A 90 13.99 -5.24 -23.43
N VAL A 91 15.27 -5.54 -23.21
CA VAL A 91 16.33 -5.30 -24.20
C VAL A 91 16.08 -6.11 -25.48
N ASN A 92 15.66 -7.37 -25.34
CA ASN A 92 15.37 -8.22 -26.49
C ASN A 92 14.12 -7.74 -27.26
N ALA A 93 13.05 -7.36 -26.56
CA ALA A 93 11.85 -6.80 -27.18
C ALA A 93 12.15 -5.49 -27.93
N LEU A 94 12.99 -4.62 -27.37
CA LEU A 94 13.46 -3.41 -28.04
C LEU A 94 14.31 -3.74 -29.27
N SER A 95 15.26 -4.68 -29.17
CA SER A 95 16.13 -5.06 -30.28
C SER A 95 15.34 -5.64 -31.45
N ILE A 96 14.45 -6.61 -31.19
CA ILE A 96 13.62 -7.25 -32.23
C ILE A 96 12.64 -6.24 -32.81
N GLY A 97 11.97 -5.46 -31.96
CA GLY A 97 11.01 -4.46 -32.40
C GLY A 97 11.65 -3.37 -33.26
N TRP A 98 12.87 -2.92 -32.90
CA TRP A 98 13.60 -1.93 -33.67
C TRP A 98 14.01 -2.48 -35.04
N ASP A 99 14.55 -3.69 -35.09
CA ASP A 99 14.95 -4.33 -36.35
C ASP A 99 13.73 -4.55 -37.27
N LEU A 100 12.60 -4.99 -36.71
CA LEU A 100 11.34 -5.15 -37.44
C LEU A 100 10.83 -3.80 -37.99
N THR A 101 10.88 -2.75 -37.19
CA THR A 101 10.40 -1.41 -37.59
C THR A 101 11.27 -0.83 -38.72
N ASN A 102 12.60 -1.01 -38.65
CA ASN A 102 13.50 -0.58 -39.72
C ASN A 102 13.26 -1.39 -41.01
N ARG A 103 13.09 -2.71 -40.90
CA ARG A 103 12.79 -3.56 -42.07
C ARG A 103 11.49 -3.18 -42.76
N MET A 104 10.43 -2.90 -41.99
CA MET A 104 9.14 -2.45 -42.55
C MET A 104 9.26 -1.09 -43.27
N PHE A 105 10.11 -0.20 -42.76
CA PHE A 105 10.37 1.09 -43.39
C PHE A 105 11.18 0.95 -44.69
N GLU A 106 12.20 0.10 -44.68
CA GLU A 106 13.04 -0.18 -45.86
C GLU A 106 12.29 -0.96 -46.95
N SER A 107 11.47 -1.95 -46.57
CA SER A 107 10.72 -2.75 -47.53
C SER A 107 9.56 -1.96 -48.15
N ASN A 108 8.97 -1.02 -47.41
CA ASN A 108 7.78 -0.25 -47.81
C ASN A 108 6.74 -1.16 -48.49
N ASP A 109 6.45 -2.32 -47.93
CA ASP A 109 5.61 -3.36 -48.55
C ASP A 109 4.20 -2.84 -48.91
N ASN A 110 3.74 -1.81 -48.20
CA ASN A 110 2.45 -1.15 -48.38
C ASN A 110 2.47 0.01 -49.42
N ASN A 111 3.63 0.30 -50.07
CA ASN A 111 3.82 1.37 -51.04
C ASN A 111 3.24 2.72 -50.60
N LEU A 112 3.52 3.13 -49.36
CA LEU A 112 3.03 4.40 -48.83
C LEU A 112 3.79 5.59 -49.42
N ALA A 113 3.10 6.72 -49.53
CA ALA A 113 3.73 8.01 -49.82
C ALA A 113 4.67 8.41 -48.67
N GLY A 114 5.77 9.10 -48.97
CA GLY A 114 6.86 9.38 -48.01
C GLY A 114 6.41 9.91 -46.65
N TRP A 115 5.50 10.90 -46.62
CA TRP A 115 5.00 11.44 -45.34
C TRP A 115 4.20 10.43 -44.51
N LYS A 116 3.48 9.51 -45.15
CA LYS A 116 2.72 8.45 -44.46
C LYS A 116 3.66 7.36 -43.96
N LEU A 117 4.69 7.03 -44.74
CA LEU A 117 5.72 6.08 -44.36
C LEU A 117 6.51 6.57 -43.13
N ASP A 118 6.91 7.84 -43.10
CA ASP A 118 7.57 8.45 -41.95
C ASP A 118 6.69 8.43 -40.69
N LEU A 119 5.39 8.73 -40.85
CA LEU A 119 4.44 8.71 -39.75
C LEU A 119 4.20 7.29 -39.23
N GLU A 120 4.09 6.31 -40.12
CA GLU A 120 3.95 4.90 -39.76
C GLU A 120 5.20 4.37 -39.06
N TYR A 121 6.39 4.75 -39.51
CA TYR A 121 7.64 4.43 -38.84
C TYR A 121 7.68 4.97 -37.42
N VAL A 122 7.36 6.25 -37.22
CA VAL A 122 7.32 6.87 -35.89
C VAL A 122 6.30 6.16 -34.99
N MET A 123 5.11 5.84 -35.51
CA MET A 123 4.09 5.11 -34.76
C MET A 123 4.58 3.73 -34.30
N HIS A 124 5.19 2.96 -35.19
CA HIS A 124 5.75 1.65 -34.86
C HIS A 124 6.93 1.75 -33.88
N ALA A 125 7.82 2.73 -34.06
CA ALA A 125 8.92 2.99 -33.15
C ALA A 125 8.41 3.34 -31.74
N VAL A 126 7.36 4.17 -31.63
CA VAL A 126 6.71 4.48 -30.34
C VAL A 126 6.11 3.23 -29.72
N ILE A 127 5.40 2.40 -30.48
CA ILE A 127 4.82 1.13 -29.99
C ILE A 127 5.92 0.22 -29.45
N VAL A 128 7.03 0.06 -30.17
CA VAL A 128 8.18 -0.74 -29.74
C VAL A 128 8.78 -0.21 -28.45
N VAL A 129 8.99 1.11 -28.35
CA VAL A 129 9.51 1.74 -27.13
C VAL A 129 8.56 1.51 -25.95
N VAL A 130 7.26 1.70 -26.13
CA VAL A 130 6.26 1.47 -25.07
C VAL A 130 6.25 0.00 -24.63
N LEU A 131 6.23 -0.93 -25.58
CA LEU A 131 6.27 -2.38 -25.30
C LEU A 131 7.57 -2.80 -24.62
N GLY A 132 8.70 -2.21 -24.97
CA GLY A 132 9.98 -2.43 -24.30
C GLY A 132 10.03 -1.82 -22.90
N CYS A 133 9.42 -0.66 -22.68
CA CYS A 133 9.39 0.01 -21.38
C CYS A 133 8.57 -0.74 -20.33
N LEU A 134 7.55 -1.50 -20.72
CA LEU A 134 6.72 -2.29 -19.79
C LEU A 134 7.52 -3.32 -18.97
N PRO A 135 8.20 -4.31 -19.58
CA PRO A 135 9.02 -5.26 -18.84
C PRO A 135 10.18 -4.56 -18.13
N LEU A 136 10.73 -3.48 -18.68
CA LEU A 136 11.78 -2.68 -18.06
C LEU A 136 11.29 -2.06 -16.73
N GLY A 137 10.09 -1.47 -16.74
CA GLY A 137 9.44 -0.93 -15.55
C GLY A 137 9.15 -2.01 -14.50
N ILE A 138 8.72 -3.20 -14.91
CA ILE A 138 8.54 -4.35 -14.02
C ILE A 138 9.90 -4.76 -13.39
N GLY A 139 10.96 -4.85 -14.20
CA GLY A 139 12.30 -5.18 -13.74
C GLY A 139 12.82 -4.19 -12.69
N PHE A 140 12.67 -2.89 -12.93
CA PHE A 140 12.98 -1.86 -11.93
C PHE A 140 12.09 -1.94 -10.69
N GLY A 141 10.82 -2.32 -10.85
CA GLY A 141 9.92 -2.61 -9.73
C GLY A 141 10.49 -3.69 -8.80
N PHE A 142 10.97 -4.81 -9.37
CA PHE A 142 11.61 -5.89 -8.62
C PHE A 142 12.91 -5.46 -7.93
N LEU A 143 13.71 -4.58 -8.54
CA LEU A 143 14.89 -3.98 -7.88
C LEU A 143 14.53 -3.11 -6.68
N GLY A 144 13.35 -2.46 -6.71
CA GLY A 144 12.84 -1.63 -5.62
C GLY A 144 12.20 -2.40 -4.48
N LEU A 145 11.71 -3.64 -4.71
CA LEU A 145 10.98 -4.44 -3.72
C LEU A 145 11.74 -4.65 -2.39
N PRO A 146 13.05 -4.93 -2.37
CA PRO A 146 13.77 -5.11 -1.12
C PRO A 146 13.68 -3.90 -0.18
N THR A 147 13.50 -2.69 -0.70
CA THR A 147 13.35 -1.48 0.14
C THR A 147 12.10 -1.45 1.00
N ARG A 148 11.12 -2.33 0.68
CA ARG A 148 9.85 -2.47 1.40
C ARG A 148 9.86 -3.58 2.43
N LEU A 149 10.91 -4.40 2.45
CA LEU A 149 11.06 -5.50 3.38
C LEU A 149 11.53 -4.98 4.74
N ILE A 150 10.73 -5.25 5.77
CA ILE A 150 10.96 -4.84 7.15
C ILE A 150 11.91 -5.83 7.82
N ARG A 151 12.99 -5.31 8.41
CA ARG A 151 13.98 -6.10 9.15
C ARG A 151 13.67 -6.17 10.64
N ARG A 152 13.32 -5.04 11.22
CA ARG A 152 13.03 -4.89 12.66
C ARG A 152 11.94 -3.88 12.86
N ILE A 153 11.11 -4.13 13.87
CA ILE A 153 10.12 -3.19 14.37
C ILE A 153 10.32 -3.02 15.87
N TRP A 154 10.40 -1.76 16.29
CA TRP A 154 10.53 -1.32 17.66
C TRP A 154 9.25 -0.62 18.07
N TYR A 155 8.74 -0.96 19.24
CA TYR A 155 7.67 -0.25 19.92
C TYR A 155 8.28 0.85 20.77
N LEU A 156 7.88 2.09 20.52
CA LEU A 156 8.25 3.25 21.32
C LEU A 156 7.05 3.58 22.22
N PRO A 157 7.17 3.36 23.54
CA PRO A 157 6.07 3.56 24.46
C PRO A 157 5.62 5.02 24.52
N ALA A 158 4.33 5.22 24.83
CA ALA A 158 3.75 6.53 25.07
C ALA A 158 4.38 7.14 26.33
N GLY A 159 5.16 8.21 26.17
CA GLY A 159 5.60 9.05 27.30
C GLY A 159 4.46 9.95 27.80
N ALA A 160 4.64 10.60 28.95
CA ALA A 160 3.65 11.50 29.56
C ALA A 160 3.12 12.55 28.55
N GLY A 161 1.96 12.26 27.92
CA GLY A 161 1.29 13.10 26.93
C GLY A 161 1.64 12.88 25.46
N ARG A 162 2.45 11.87 25.09
CA ARG A 162 2.78 11.56 23.67
C ARG A 162 2.15 10.23 23.24
N GLN A 163 1.65 10.18 22.02
CA GLN A 163 1.17 8.94 21.40
C GLN A 163 2.32 7.93 21.28
N ALA A 164 2.00 6.64 21.31
CA ALA A 164 2.98 5.59 21.09
C ALA A 164 3.35 5.51 19.59
N TYR A 165 4.62 5.21 19.32
CA TYR A 165 5.17 5.15 17.97
C TYR A 165 5.71 3.76 17.67
N VAL A 166 5.78 3.44 16.38
CA VAL A 166 6.45 2.27 15.84
C VAL A 166 7.61 2.76 14.98
N ARG A 167 8.82 2.31 15.32
CA ARG A 167 10.03 2.57 14.54
C ARG A 167 10.46 1.28 13.87
N PHE A 168 10.56 1.28 12.55
CA PHE A 168 11.01 0.10 11.81
C PHE A 168 12.14 0.44 10.85
N THR A 169 12.92 -0.58 10.54
CA THR A 169 14.06 -0.50 9.61
C THR A 169 13.79 -1.36 8.40
N THR A 170 14.01 -0.83 7.20
CA THR A 170 13.88 -1.61 5.95
C THR A 170 15.24 -1.82 5.29
N HIS A 171 15.34 -2.68 4.28
CA HIS A 171 16.61 -2.81 3.57
C HIS A 171 16.92 -1.57 2.72
N PRO A 172 18.19 -1.13 2.64
CA PRO A 172 18.58 -0.08 1.72
C PRO A 172 18.55 -0.60 0.27
N LEU A 173 18.23 0.27 -0.69
CA LEU A 173 18.21 -0.09 -2.11
C LEU A 173 19.56 -0.68 -2.54
N LEU A 174 20.63 0.08 -2.28
CA LEU A 174 22.00 -0.31 -2.58
C LEU A 174 22.66 -0.98 -1.36
N PRO A 175 23.50 -2.01 -1.58
CA PRO A 175 24.35 -2.55 -0.52
C PRO A 175 25.30 -1.48 0.02
N ASN A 176 25.77 -1.66 1.26
CA ASN A 176 26.67 -0.76 1.98
C ASN A 176 26.13 0.66 2.26
N ARG A 177 24.85 0.93 1.97
CA ARG A 177 24.18 2.18 2.37
C ARG A 177 23.56 2.04 3.77
N PRO A 178 23.40 3.16 4.50
CA PRO A 178 22.73 3.15 5.79
C PRO A 178 21.28 2.67 5.66
N THR A 179 20.85 1.87 6.63
CA THR A 179 19.51 1.29 6.67
C THR A 179 18.47 2.40 6.90
N PRO A 180 17.45 2.53 6.03
CA PRO A 180 16.38 3.50 6.23
C PRO A 180 15.62 3.20 7.53
N VAL A 181 15.50 4.23 8.37
CA VAL A 181 14.73 4.19 9.61
C VAL A 181 13.45 4.99 9.39
N ARG A 182 12.29 4.40 9.69
CA ARG A 182 11.00 5.09 9.63
C ARG A 182 10.33 5.02 10.98
N THR A 183 9.79 6.14 11.45
CA THR A 183 9.03 6.23 12.69
C THR A 183 7.65 6.73 12.36
N MET A 184 6.62 6.00 12.80
CA MET A 184 5.22 6.28 12.50
C MET A 184 4.39 6.12 13.78
N PRO A 185 3.34 6.92 14.00
CA PRO A 185 2.47 6.72 15.16
C PRO A 185 1.65 5.44 15.01
N ILE A 186 1.32 4.80 16.13
CA ILE A 186 0.49 3.58 16.12
C ILE A 186 -0.86 3.87 15.48
N GLY A 187 -1.36 2.93 14.67
CA GLY A 187 -2.60 3.06 13.91
C GLY A 187 -2.43 3.64 12.50
N THR A 188 -1.28 4.23 12.16
CA THR A 188 -1.01 4.66 10.76
C THR A 188 -0.55 3.53 9.87
N LEU A 189 0.17 2.55 10.44
CA LEU A 189 0.55 1.33 9.77
C LEU A 189 -0.49 0.26 10.12
N GLN A 190 -1.21 -0.23 9.11
CA GLN A 190 -2.32 -1.16 9.29
C GLN A 190 -2.15 -2.40 8.42
N LYS A 191 -2.54 -3.55 8.93
CA LYS A 191 -2.76 -4.75 8.13
C LYS A 191 -4.04 -4.59 7.30
N SER A 192 -4.16 -5.34 6.21
CA SER A 192 -5.46 -5.43 5.51
C SER A 192 -6.51 -6.03 6.46
N ILE A 193 -7.75 -5.54 6.43
CA ILE A 193 -8.85 -6.01 7.29
C ILE A 193 -9.01 -7.54 7.21
N SER A 194 -8.90 -8.10 6.00
CA SER A 194 -8.98 -9.54 5.75
C SER A 194 -7.68 -10.32 6.06
N ALA A 195 -6.56 -9.62 6.21
CA ALA A 195 -5.28 -10.26 6.49
C ALA A 195 -5.08 -10.40 7.99
N LYS A 196 -4.98 -11.64 8.45
CA LYS A 196 -4.66 -11.96 9.84
C LYS A 196 -3.21 -12.43 9.95
N ILE A 197 -2.53 -11.96 10.99
CA ILE A 197 -1.14 -12.29 11.26
C ILE A 197 -1.09 -13.58 12.07
N TYR A 198 -1.96 -13.71 13.09
CA TYR A 198 -2.08 -14.91 13.91
C TYR A 198 -2.81 -16.06 13.17
N SER A 199 -2.09 -17.13 12.87
CA SER A 199 -2.62 -18.39 12.33
C SER A 199 -2.86 -19.45 13.41
N GLY A 200 -2.19 -19.32 14.57
CA GLY A 200 -2.16 -20.36 15.62
C GLY A 200 -1.22 -21.53 15.30
N LYS A 201 -0.40 -21.43 14.25
CA LYS A 201 0.62 -22.43 13.89
C LYS A 201 2.05 -21.88 14.13
N GLY A 202 2.96 -22.78 14.49
CA GLY A 202 4.36 -22.42 14.79
C GLY A 202 4.54 -21.82 16.18
N PHE A 203 5.80 -21.54 16.56
CA PHE A 203 6.17 -21.13 17.91
C PHE A 203 5.47 -19.83 18.37
N TYR A 204 5.45 -18.80 17.50
CA TYR A 204 4.79 -17.52 17.75
C TYR A 204 3.35 -17.46 17.22
N GLY A 205 2.78 -18.57 16.75
CA GLY A 205 1.41 -18.60 16.21
C GLY A 205 1.20 -17.82 14.90
N VAL A 206 2.27 -17.49 14.17
CA VAL A 206 2.24 -16.68 12.92
C VAL A 206 2.54 -17.46 11.65
N ASN A 207 2.96 -18.72 11.78
CA ASN A 207 3.42 -19.52 10.64
C ASN A 207 2.23 -19.91 9.76
N ASP A 208 2.32 -19.72 8.45
CA ASP A 208 1.22 -20.00 7.53
C ASP A 208 1.79 -20.44 6.16
N SER A 209 0.91 -20.81 5.23
CA SER A 209 1.25 -21.07 3.83
C SER A 209 1.88 -19.86 3.13
N SER A 210 1.51 -18.65 3.54
CA SER A 210 2.18 -17.42 3.11
C SER A 210 3.45 -17.19 3.93
N PHE A 211 4.56 -16.83 3.29
CA PHE A 211 5.80 -16.47 4.00
C PHE A 211 5.78 -15.04 4.54
N PHE A 212 4.96 -14.16 3.95
CA PHE A 212 4.94 -12.73 4.29
C PHE A 212 3.54 -12.27 4.71
N PHE A 213 3.50 -11.20 5.50
CA PHE A 213 2.32 -10.39 5.72
C PHE A 213 2.58 -8.94 5.29
N PHE A 214 1.51 -8.25 4.91
CA PHE A 214 1.59 -6.91 4.33
C PHE A 214 1.06 -5.86 5.31
N LEU A 215 1.85 -4.81 5.52
CA LEU A 215 1.50 -3.66 6.34
C LEU A 215 1.37 -2.43 5.45
N ARG A 216 0.18 -1.85 5.35
CA ARG A 216 -0.10 -0.66 4.55
C ARG A 216 -0.08 0.59 5.42
N GLU A 217 0.57 1.63 4.93
CA GLU A 217 0.49 2.95 5.54
C GLU A 217 -0.75 3.68 5.02
N ASN A 218 -1.50 4.32 5.91
CA ASN A 218 -2.69 5.09 5.54
C ASN A 218 -2.34 6.14 4.47
N GLY A 219 -3.05 6.12 3.35
CA GLY A 219 -2.82 7.02 2.21
C GLY A 219 -1.74 6.55 1.21
N LYS A 220 -1.05 5.42 1.43
CA LYS A 220 -0.10 4.86 0.45
C LYS A 220 -0.60 3.56 -0.16
N ARG A 221 -0.42 3.43 -1.48
CA ARG A 221 -0.86 2.25 -2.25
C ARG A 221 0.04 1.03 -2.03
N ILE A 222 1.35 1.25 -1.87
CA ILE A 222 2.36 0.19 -1.80
C ILE A 222 2.57 -0.21 -0.33
N PRO A 223 2.29 -1.47 0.04
CA PRO A 223 2.50 -1.96 1.39
C PRO A 223 3.99 -2.24 1.68
N PHE A 224 4.34 -2.22 2.96
CA PHE A 224 5.54 -2.86 3.48
C PHE A 224 5.32 -4.36 3.65
N ILE A 225 6.42 -5.10 3.57
CA ILE A 225 6.44 -6.55 3.61
C ILE A 225 7.18 -6.94 4.89
N ALA A 226 6.55 -7.76 5.71
CA ALA A 226 7.17 -8.37 6.87
C ALA A 226 7.09 -9.89 6.74
N ASP A 227 8.16 -10.58 7.11
CA ASP A 227 8.24 -12.03 7.09
C ASP A 227 7.56 -12.63 8.33
N ARG A 228 6.86 -13.74 8.14
CA ARG A 228 6.28 -14.56 9.22
C ARG A 228 7.35 -15.43 9.90
N LYS A 229 8.51 -15.61 9.27
CA LYS A 229 9.70 -16.24 9.83
C LYS A 229 10.58 -15.20 10.51
N GLY A 230 10.42 -15.11 11.83
CA GLY A 230 11.15 -14.15 12.64
C GLY A 230 10.82 -14.29 14.10
N PHE A 231 11.45 -13.42 14.88
CA PHE A 231 11.10 -13.18 16.26
C PHE A 231 9.87 -12.29 16.32
N PHE A 232 8.89 -12.69 17.12
CA PHE A 232 7.73 -11.90 17.49
C PHE A 232 7.68 -11.78 19.01
N TRP A 233 7.39 -10.59 19.51
CA TRP A 233 7.25 -10.36 20.93
C TRP A 233 5.93 -10.95 21.42
N GLY A 234 6.02 -11.93 22.33
CA GLY A 234 4.87 -12.68 22.80
C GLY A 234 4.28 -13.58 21.71
N ASP A 235 3.25 -13.09 21.01
CA ASP A 235 2.41 -13.88 20.11
C ASP A 235 1.89 -13.02 18.95
N GLY A 236 1.59 -13.64 17.80
CA GLY A 236 1.04 -13.00 16.62
C GLY A 236 -0.26 -12.23 16.86
N ARG A 237 -1.05 -12.59 17.88
CA ARG A 237 -2.28 -11.86 18.27
C ARG A 237 -2.00 -10.41 18.66
N LEU A 238 -0.85 -10.14 19.28
CA LEU A 238 -0.45 -8.78 19.63
C LEU A 238 -0.21 -7.92 18.38
N PHE A 239 0.31 -8.53 17.32
CA PHE A 239 0.54 -7.86 16.05
C PHE A 239 -0.77 -7.57 15.33
N ASP A 240 -1.72 -8.51 15.39
CA ASP A 240 -3.08 -8.24 14.92
C ASP A 240 -3.65 -7.01 15.64
N LEU A 241 -3.54 -6.92 16.97
CA LEU A 241 -4.04 -5.79 17.76
C LEU A 241 -3.32 -4.45 17.51
N ILE A 242 -1.99 -4.45 17.34
CA ILE A 242 -1.22 -3.20 17.16
C ILE A 242 -1.41 -2.63 15.74
N PHE A 243 -1.55 -3.49 14.75
CA PHE A 243 -1.65 -3.12 13.33
C PHE A 243 -3.08 -3.19 12.80
N SER A 244 -4.10 -3.28 13.67
CA SER A 244 -5.49 -3.11 13.29
C SER A 244 -6.21 -2.15 14.22
N ASN A 245 -7.45 -1.83 13.86
CA ASN A 245 -8.35 -1.08 14.72
C ASN A 245 -9.26 -2.03 15.53
N ASP A 246 -8.91 -3.31 15.62
CA ASP A 246 -9.72 -4.33 16.28
C ASP A 246 -9.61 -4.18 17.80
N THR A 247 -10.69 -4.51 18.51
CA THR A 247 -10.70 -4.57 19.98
C THR A 247 -9.99 -5.83 20.48
N VAL A 248 -9.56 -5.82 21.74
CA VAL A 248 -8.89 -6.98 22.36
C VAL A 248 -9.79 -8.22 22.30
N ASP A 249 -11.08 -8.05 22.56
CA ASP A 249 -12.06 -9.13 22.54
C ASP A 249 -12.29 -9.68 21.13
N GLU A 250 -12.31 -8.82 20.11
CA GLU A 250 -12.40 -9.24 18.71
C GLU A 250 -11.17 -10.04 18.31
N VAL A 251 -9.97 -9.64 18.71
CA VAL A 251 -8.74 -10.37 18.37
C VAL A 251 -8.67 -11.71 19.11
N GLU A 252 -9.04 -11.77 20.40
CA GLU A 252 -9.08 -13.02 21.16
C GLU A 252 -10.12 -14.01 20.64
N ASN A 253 -11.32 -13.53 20.29
CA ASN A 253 -12.42 -14.36 19.77
C ASN A 253 -12.34 -14.59 18.25
N SER A 254 -11.43 -13.90 17.54
CA SER A 254 -11.31 -14.06 16.11
C SER A 254 -10.89 -15.49 15.76
N LYS A 255 -11.72 -16.16 14.95
CA LYS A 255 -11.45 -17.52 14.43
C LYS A 255 -10.07 -17.62 13.80
N LYS A 256 -9.44 -18.79 13.86
CA LYS A 256 -8.15 -19.02 13.20
C LYS A 256 -8.30 -18.82 11.70
N ILE A 257 -7.21 -18.46 11.01
CA ILE A 257 -7.22 -18.23 9.56
C ILE A 257 -7.78 -19.45 8.82
N ASP A 258 -7.35 -20.65 9.20
CA ASP A 258 -7.82 -21.89 8.58
C ASP A 258 -9.32 -22.14 8.81
N GLU A 259 -9.86 -21.76 9.97
CA GLU A 259 -11.28 -21.89 10.29
C GLU A 259 -12.09 -20.90 9.45
N ALA A 260 -11.62 -19.67 9.30
CA ALA A 260 -12.24 -18.67 8.44
C ALA A 260 -12.24 -19.11 6.95
N TYR A 261 -11.13 -19.68 6.46
CA TYR A 261 -11.07 -20.27 5.12
C TYR A 261 -11.99 -21.49 4.99
N GLY A 262 -12.04 -22.34 6.03
CA GLY A 262 -12.92 -23.51 6.07
C GLY A 262 -14.40 -23.11 6.01
N ASP A 263 -14.79 -22.08 6.75
CA ASP A 263 -16.15 -21.55 6.75
C ASP A 263 -16.49 -20.90 5.40
N MET A 264 -15.59 -20.10 4.81
CA MET A 264 -15.78 -19.56 3.46
C MET A 264 -15.92 -20.67 2.39
N LEU A 265 -15.14 -21.74 2.50
CA LEU A 265 -15.24 -22.90 1.60
C LEU A 265 -16.56 -23.65 1.79
N LYS A 266 -17.04 -23.79 3.03
CA LYS A 266 -18.35 -24.38 3.33
C LYS A 266 -19.48 -23.52 2.77
N GLU A 267 -19.43 -22.21 2.96
CA GLU A 267 -20.40 -21.27 2.38
C GLU A 267 -20.39 -21.30 0.85
N ARG A 268 -19.20 -21.36 0.24
CA ARG A 268 -19.09 -21.49 -1.22
C ARG A 268 -19.71 -22.79 -1.68
N ARG A 269 -19.46 -23.91 -1.00
CA ARG A 269 -20.07 -25.21 -1.33
C ARG A 269 -21.58 -25.21 -1.11
N SER A 270 -22.09 -24.62 -0.03
CA SER A 270 -23.54 -24.54 0.22
C SER A 270 -24.22 -23.68 -0.83
N LYS A 271 -23.67 -22.51 -1.18
CA LYS A 271 -24.14 -21.67 -2.28
C LYS A 271 -24.09 -22.42 -3.61
N GLU A 272 -23.00 -23.13 -3.91
CA GLU A 272 -22.91 -23.95 -5.13
C GLU A 272 -23.96 -25.08 -5.14
N GLN A 273 -24.27 -25.69 -3.99
CA GLN A 273 -25.32 -26.69 -3.86
C GLN A 273 -26.73 -26.09 -4.02
N GLU A 274 -26.98 -24.91 -3.46
CA GLU A 274 -28.23 -24.16 -3.65
C GLU A 274 -28.42 -23.79 -5.12
N MET A 275 -27.37 -23.28 -5.79
CA MET A 275 -27.41 -22.95 -7.22
C MET A 275 -27.60 -24.20 -8.08
N LYS A 276 -26.98 -25.33 -7.72
CA LYS A 276 -27.24 -26.62 -8.39
C LYS A 276 -28.69 -27.08 -8.22
N LYS A 277 -29.27 -26.91 -7.03
CA LYS A 277 -30.68 -27.23 -6.76
C LYS A 277 -31.64 -26.30 -7.53
N GLN A 278 -31.32 -25.01 -7.64
CA GLN A 278 -32.16 -24.02 -8.33
C GLN A 278 -32.10 -24.13 -9.86
N TYR A 279 -30.92 -24.32 -10.45
CA TYR A 279 -30.73 -24.23 -11.91
C TYR A 279 -30.50 -25.58 -12.61
N GLY A 280 -30.25 -26.65 -11.85
CA GLY A 280 -30.10 -28.01 -12.36
C GLY A 280 -28.89 -28.22 -13.27
N PHE A 281 -29.04 -29.06 -14.31
CA PHE A 281 -28.00 -29.27 -15.32
C PHE A 281 -27.68 -27.95 -16.06
N GLY A 282 -26.40 -27.62 -16.17
CA GLY A 282 -25.94 -26.33 -16.72
C GLY A 282 -26.07 -25.12 -15.77
N TRP A 283 -26.17 -25.33 -14.44
CA TRP A 283 -26.36 -24.25 -13.47
C TRP A 283 -25.37 -23.08 -13.60
N ARG A 284 -24.11 -23.32 -13.99
CA ARG A 284 -23.09 -22.26 -14.15
C ARG A 284 -23.46 -21.26 -15.25
N THR A 285 -23.90 -21.75 -16.41
CA THR A 285 -24.26 -20.88 -17.54
C THR A 285 -25.57 -20.16 -17.29
N LYS A 286 -26.55 -20.84 -16.67
CA LYS A 286 -27.83 -20.23 -16.28
C LYS A 286 -27.66 -19.15 -15.20
N ALA A 287 -26.80 -19.39 -14.21
CA ALA A 287 -26.47 -18.40 -13.19
C ALA A 287 -25.76 -17.17 -13.77
N ALA A 288 -24.79 -17.40 -14.68
CA ALA A 288 -24.09 -16.30 -15.37
C ALA A 288 -25.03 -15.48 -16.26
N GLY A 289 -25.94 -16.12 -16.99
CA GLY A 289 -26.95 -15.45 -17.80
C GLY A 289 -27.92 -14.61 -16.95
N LYS A 290 -28.34 -15.11 -15.78
CA LYS A 290 -29.20 -14.37 -14.87
C LYS A 290 -28.50 -13.13 -14.28
N LEU A 291 -27.25 -13.27 -13.85
CA LEU A 291 -26.46 -12.14 -13.35
C LEU A 291 -26.29 -11.05 -14.42
N MET A 292 -26.08 -11.42 -15.69
CA MET A 292 -26.03 -10.45 -16.79
C MET A 292 -27.37 -9.72 -16.99
N ILE A 293 -28.50 -10.43 -16.90
CA ILE A 293 -29.82 -9.81 -17.01
C ILE A 293 -30.05 -8.84 -15.82
N ASP A 294 -29.71 -9.27 -14.61
CA ASP A 294 -29.84 -8.46 -13.39
C ASP A 294 -28.93 -7.22 -13.40
N ASP A 295 -27.73 -7.31 -13.97
CA ASP A 295 -26.82 -6.16 -14.14
C ASP A 295 -27.35 -5.18 -15.20
N VAL A 296 -27.92 -5.68 -16.31
CA VAL A 296 -28.49 -4.84 -17.38
C VAL A 296 -29.75 -4.11 -16.90
N THR A 297 -30.63 -4.78 -16.13
CA THR A 297 -31.81 -4.14 -15.56
C THR A 297 -31.42 -3.08 -14.53
N LYS A 298 -30.42 -3.36 -13.68
CA LYS A 298 -29.92 -2.38 -12.71
C LYS A 298 -29.29 -1.15 -13.37
N ILE A 299 -28.55 -1.33 -14.46
CA ILE A 299 -28.01 -0.22 -15.26
C ILE A 299 -29.14 0.60 -15.90
N LYS A 300 -30.18 -0.07 -16.42
CA LYS A 300 -31.36 0.58 -16.97
C LYS A 300 -32.12 1.39 -15.91
N ASP A 301 -32.28 0.86 -14.70
CA ASP A 301 -32.95 1.55 -13.59
C ASP A 301 -32.15 2.77 -13.11
N MET A 302 -30.82 2.68 -13.08
CA MET A 302 -29.93 3.82 -12.79
C MET A 302 -30.03 4.92 -13.85
N LEU A 303 -30.03 4.56 -15.14
CA LEU A 303 -30.20 5.50 -16.26
C LEU A 303 -31.59 6.16 -16.25
N THR A 304 -32.63 5.42 -15.86
CA THR A 304 -33.99 5.94 -15.78
C THR A 304 -34.13 6.90 -14.59
N GLN A 305 -33.53 6.59 -13.43
CA GLN A 305 -33.49 7.52 -12.29
C GLN A 305 -32.69 8.79 -12.58
N GLU A 306 -31.58 8.71 -13.32
CA GLU A 306 -30.79 9.88 -13.72
C GLU A 306 -31.57 10.78 -14.68
N SER A 307 -32.39 10.20 -15.55
CA SER A 307 -33.30 10.94 -16.44
C SER A 307 -34.49 11.58 -15.71
N GLU A 308 -35.05 10.95 -14.67
CA GLU A 308 -36.14 11.53 -13.87
C GLU A 308 -35.67 12.67 -12.96
N VAL A 309 -34.44 12.62 -12.46
CA VAL A 309 -33.83 13.71 -11.69
C VAL A 309 -33.51 14.92 -12.60
N ALA A 310 -33.06 14.69 -13.83
CA ALA A 310 -32.81 15.76 -14.80
C ALA A 310 -34.10 16.49 -15.25
N VAL A 311 -35.24 15.78 -15.33
CA VAL A 311 -36.53 16.36 -15.74
C VAL A 311 -37.20 17.18 -14.62
N ARG A 312 -36.88 16.93 -13.34
CA ARG A 312 -37.44 17.71 -12.21
C ARG A 312 -36.74 19.04 -11.95
N ASP A 313 -35.51 19.23 -12.43
CA ASP A 313 -34.71 20.44 -12.21
C ASP A 313 -34.90 21.54 -13.28
N GLU A 314 -35.56 21.24 -14.40
CA GLU A 314 -35.83 22.22 -15.46
C GLU A 314 -36.97 23.22 -15.16
N PRO A 315 -38.14 22.85 -14.58
CA PRO A 315 -39.24 23.81 -14.42
C PRO A 315 -38.98 24.91 -13.38
N GLN A 316 -38.01 24.73 -12.47
CA GLN A 316 -37.67 25.75 -11.47
C GLN A 316 -36.66 26.81 -11.97
N LYS A 317 -35.82 26.48 -12.97
CA LYS A 317 -34.82 27.42 -13.51
C LYS A 317 -35.42 28.42 -14.50
N GLU A 318 -36.53 28.10 -15.16
CA GLU A 318 -37.26 29.06 -16.00
C GLU A 318 -38.08 30.06 -15.20
N ALA A 319 -38.71 29.64 -14.09
CA ALA A 319 -39.45 30.54 -13.21
C ALA A 319 -38.55 31.62 -12.57
N GLU A 320 -37.32 31.28 -12.17
CA GLU A 320 -36.39 32.22 -11.53
C GLU A 320 -35.75 33.23 -12.52
N LYS A 321 -35.70 32.91 -13.83
CA LYS A 321 -35.20 33.82 -14.87
C LYS A 321 -36.20 34.91 -15.25
N VAL A 322 -37.51 34.66 -15.12
CA VAL A 322 -38.55 35.67 -15.36
C VAL A 322 -38.52 36.72 -14.23
N THR A 323 -38.42 36.31 -12.97
CA THR A 323 -38.42 37.25 -11.82
C THR A 323 -37.19 38.16 -11.76
N LYS A 324 -36.02 37.71 -12.24
CA LYS A 324 -34.79 38.53 -12.28
C LYS A 324 -34.79 39.56 -13.42
N ARG A 325 -35.53 39.35 -14.51
CA ARG A 325 -35.67 40.34 -15.59
C ARG A 325 -36.55 41.53 -15.17
N ASP A 326 -37.57 41.31 -14.37
CA ASP A 326 -38.47 42.38 -13.93
C ASP A 326 -37.85 43.27 -12.85
N ARG A 327 -37.02 42.70 -11.96
CA ARG A 327 -36.27 43.50 -10.95
C ARG A 327 -35.22 44.43 -11.55
N LYS A 328 -34.61 44.09 -12.70
CA LYS A 328 -33.62 44.95 -13.37
C LYS A 328 -34.23 46.16 -14.08
N LYS A 329 -35.50 46.10 -14.51
CA LYS A 329 -36.19 47.27 -15.10
C LYS A 329 -36.63 48.31 -14.06
N ALA A 330 -36.90 47.90 -12.82
CA ALA A 330 -37.29 48.82 -11.75
C ALA A 330 -36.11 49.64 -11.17
N ALA A 331 -34.89 49.09 -11.20
CA ALA A 331 -33.71 49.73 -10.60
C ALA A 331 -33.02 50.78 -11.49
N SER A 332 -33.38 50.91 -12.78
CA SER A 332 -32.72 51.83 -13.71
C SER A 332 -33.34 53.24 -13.76
N LYS A 333 -34.35 53.56 -12.93
CA LYS A 333 -35.10 54.83 -13.01
C LYS A 333 -34.93 55.78 -11.81
N LYS A 334 -33.99 55.53 -10.90
CA LYS A 334 -33.64 56.50 -9.85
C LYS A 334 -32.13 56.63 -9.67
N VAL A 335 -31.71 57.87 -9.49
CA VAL A 335 -30.38 58.37 -9.09
C VAL A 335 -29.46 58.77 -10.26
N ALA A 336 -29.72 59.97 -10.78
CA ALA A 336 -28.72 60.83 -11.39
C ALA A 336 -28.64 62.13 -10.57
N HIS A 337 -27.69 62.21 -9.63
CA HIS A 337 -27.14 63.50 -9.20
C HIS A 337 -25.72 63.33 -8.68
N LYS A 338 -24.80 64.10 -9.24
CA LYS A 338 -23.36 64.18 -8.97
C LYS A 338 -23.02 65.67 -8.81
N PRO A 339 -22.07 66.05 -7.95
CA PRO A 339 -20.79 66.60 -8.44
C PRO A 339 -19.57 65.98 -7.68
N SER A 340 -18.41 65.65 -8.29
CA SER A 340 -17.27 66.52 -8.70
C SER A 340 -16.64 67.26 -7.50
N LYS A 341 -15.33 67.30 -7.18
CA LYS A 341 -14.02 67.00 -7.83
C LYS A 341 -12.89 67.16 -6.75
N HIS A 342 -11.66 66.73 -7.10
CA HIS A 342 -10.33 67.15 -6.58
C HIS A 342 -9.90 66.71 -5.16
N ALA A 343 -8.61 66.51 -4.83
CA ALA A 343 -7.33 66.34 -5.54
C ALA A 343 -6.27 65.88 -4.52
N GLN A 344 -5.31 65.08 -4.99
CA GLN A 344 -3.87 65.15 -4.68
C GLN A 344 -3.32 65.00 -3.23
N SER A 345 -2.52 63.92 -3.12
CA SER A 345 -1.09 63.92 -2.73
C SER A 345 -0.65 64.09 -1.27
N ARG A 346 0.30 63.19 -0.94
CA ARG A 346 1.58 63.36 -0.22
C ARG A 346 1.67 62.93 1.25
N LYS A 347 2.76 62.15 1.45
CA LYS A 347 3.70 62.08 2.58
C LYS A 347 3.18 61.36 3.83
N ALA A 348 3.77 60.20 4.15
CA ALA A 348 5.07 59.98 4.81
C ALA A 348 4.92 60.05 6.33
N GLU A 349 5.19 58.94 7.01
CA GLU A 349 6.05 58.87 8.21
C GLU A 349 6.00 57.45 8.81
N ALA A 350 7.18 56.82 8.84
CA ALA A 350 7.56 55.91 9.92
C ALA A 350 8.05 56.78 11.09
N PRO A 351 7.98 56.27 12.32
CA PRO A 351 9.22 55.91 13.02
C PRO A 351 9.06 54.57 13.78
N GLN A 352 10.00 53.64 13.74
CA GLN A 352 11.20 53.56 14.59
C GLN A 352 10.99 53.89 16.08
N GLY A 353 11.18 52.85 16.89
CA GLY A 353 11.37 52.83 18.34
C GLY A 353 11.18 51.38 18.80
N GLY A 354 12.17 50.60 19.22
CA GLY A 354 13.42 50.91 19.89
C GLY A 354 13.27 50.62 21.38
N SER A 355 13.69 49.44 21.85
CA SER A 355 14.44 49.31 23.12
C SER A 355 15.06 47.92 23.24
N LYS A 356 16.38 47.93 23.43
CA LYS A 356 17.20 46.86 23.98
C LYS A 356 17.16 46.92 25.53
N GLU A 357 17.90 45.97 26.12
CA GLU A 357 18.46 45.90 27.49
C GLU A 357 17.56 45.21 28.53
N ASN A 358 17.96 44.11 29.18
CA ASN A 358 19.19 43.62 29.84
C ASN A 358 18.89 43.53 31.35
N HIS A 359 19.01 42.32 31.92
CA HIS A 359 19.66 41.99 33.21
C HIS A 359 19.28 40.55 33.59
N ARG A 360 20.23 39.60 33.58
CA ARG A 360 20.97 39.09 34.76
C ARG A 360 20.05 38.68 35.93
N LEU A 361 19.88 37.37 36.13
CA LEU A 361 20.57 36.55 37.13
C LEU A 361 20.33 35.07 36.84
#